data_AF-A0A843EX94-F1
#
_entry.id   AF-A0A843EX94-F1
#
_cell.length_a   1.000
_cell.length_b   1.000
_cell.length_c   1.000
_cell.angle_alpha   90.00
_cell.angle_beta   90.00
_cell.angle_gamma   90.00
#
_symmetry.space_group_name_H-M   'P 1'
#
loop_
_entity.id
_entity.type
_entity.pdbx_description
1 polymer ?
#
loop_
_entity_poly.entity_id
_entity_poly.type
_entity_poly.pdbx_seq_one_letter_code
_entity_poly.pdbx_strand_id
1 'polypeptide(L)'
;MVNGLTKAIIKSTTKLNPIAVGTKFFPTNSLETEYVELFNYTQTILFELEKAEINSDSILQNLIRDVGAENIPKDYSFYELTPAENKIEEYALVSNIIMGSDRYFYIELQHPSNLINIFVKIIQNEKGEVVEKTATELVAKMLSKNDAIRVAIELIGIGLSEGIQVISAVGMTGAASIERAIHYTQNVGSFPGIAFTKLGGEYALVFDSPFLLKESRPVDLENYLFIDLINSTKFIDKNGRNQLVDLMNGIKNFIETECGGELEGYREGGDDFIARFPSKDLAIRAGLDAAWFALDNGAKIRAGVGRSRREAGERAQLVDSLKSTAPLSLVVFELANGLYAYNIPSEFTRTLINLIENEKAKLIGVFAFVFIFTFLMSILGLGVFSFVGVLIALAYAFIA
;
A
#
# COMPACT_ATOMS: atom_id res chain seq x y z
N MET A 1 -6.32 10.87 -9.93
CA MET A 1 -6.50 12.25 -9.40
C MET A 1 -7.99 12.50 -9.32
N VAL A 2 -8.48 12.62 -8.10
CA VAL A 2 -9.90 12.85 -7.79
C VAL A 2 -10.28 14.27 -8.19
N ASN A 3 -11.42 14.46 -8.85
CA ASN A 3 -11.92 15.79 -9.17
C ASN A 3 -12.17 16.59 -7.86
N GLY A 4 -11.95 17.91 -7.88
CA GLY A 4 -12.11 18.78 -6.70
C GLY A 4 -13.49 18.69 -6.05
N LEU A 5 -14.55 18.51 -6.86
CA LEU A 5 -15.91 18.31 -6.35
C LEU A 5 -16.07 16.99 -5.59
N THR A 6 -15.63 15.88 -6.20
CA THR A 6 -15.63 14.55 -5.55
C THR A 6 -14.84 14.60 -4.24
N LYS A 7 -13.67 15.25 -4.25
CA LYS A 7 -12.82 15.42 -3.07
C LYS A 7 -13.54 16.17 -1.94
N ALA A 8 -14.23 17.25 -2.27
CA ALA A 8 -14.97 18.05 -1.29
C ALA A 8 -16.13 17.27 -0.64
N ILE A 9 -16.86 16.48 -1.43
CA ILE A 9 -17.99 15.66 -0.94
C ILE A 9 -17.51 14.53 -0.04
N ILE A 10 -16.47 13.80 -0.47
CA ILE A 10 -15.88 12.75 0.35
C ILE A 10 -15.37 13.37 1.67
N LYS A 11 -14.61 14.47 1.60
CA LYS A 11 -14.11 15.15 2.80
C LYS A 11 -15.24 15.64 3.72
N SER A 12 -16.36 16.10 3.17
CA SER A 12 -17.51 16.53 3.96
C SER A 12 -18.17 15.38 4.73
N THR A 13 -18.30 14.21 4.08
CA THR A 13 -18.97 13.03 4.64
C THR A 13 -18.08 12.20 5.56
N THR A 14 -16.80 12.04 5.23
CA THR A 14 -15.86 11.21 6.00
C THR A 14 -15.02 12.00 6.99
N LYS A 15 -14.90 13.33 6.81
CA LYS A 15 -13.94 14.21 7.51
C LYS A 15 -12.47 13.88 7.26
N LEU A 16 -12.18 13.01 6.29
CA LEU A 16 -10.82 12.62 5.90
C LEU A 16 -10.38 13.32 4.61
N ASN A 17 -9.07 13.41 4.40
CA ASN A 17 -8.48 13.98 3.18
C ASN A 17 -8.32 12.89 2.12
N PRO A 18 -9.08 12.89 1.01
CA PRO A 18 -8.93 11.89 -0.04
C PRO A 18 -7.73 12.25 -0.94
N ILE A 19 -6.87 11.27 -1.18
CA ILE A 19 -5.75 11.32 -2.12
C ILE A 19 -6.18 10.80 -3.49
N ALA A 20 -6.82 9.64 -3.52
CA ALA A 20 -7.22 8.92 -4.72
C ALA A 20 -8.58 8.23 -4.53
N VAL A 21 -9.28 8.00 -5.64
CA VAL A 21 -10.52 7.21 -5.76
C VAL A 21 -10.29 6.30 -6.96
N GLY A 22 -10.37 5.00 -6.74
CA GLY A 22 -9.85 4.01 -7.68
C GLY A 22 -8.36 4.17 -7.93
N THR A 23 -7.87 3.44 -8.93
CA THR A 23 -6.47 3.43 -9.32
C THR A 23 -6.26 3.73 -10.80
N LYS A 24 -5.11 4.32 -11.13
CA LYS A 24 -4.63 4.53 -12.50
C LYS A 24 -3.52 3.55 -12.89
N PHE A 25 -3.27 2.55 -12.06
CA PHE A 25 -2.28 1.53 -12.34
C PHE A 25 -2.64 0.79 -13.65
N PHE A 26 -1.66 0.62 -14.54
CA PHE A 26 -1.84 -0.10 -15.79
C PHE A 26 -1.45 -1.57 -15.58
N PRO A 27 -2.42 -2.49 -15.56
CA PRO A 27 -2.13 -3.90 -15.31
C PRO A 27 -1.45 -4.54 -16.51
N THR A 28 -0.55 -5.48 -16.23
CA THR A 28 0.24 -6.23 -17.22
C THR A 28 -0.05 -7.73 -17.21
N ASN A 29 -0.79 -8.22 -16.20
CA ASN A 29 -1.23 -9.61 -16.08
C ASN A 29 -2.68 -9.70 -15.55
N SER A 30 -3.24 -10.92 -15.51
CA SER A 30 -4.63 -11.17 -15.12
C SER A 30 -4.93 -10.79 -13.67
N LEU A 31 -4.03 -11.12 -12.74
CA LEU A 31 -4.18 -10.80 -11.33
C LEU A 31 -4.22 -9.28 -11.12
N GLU A 32 -3.29 -8.55 -11.75
CA GLU A 32 -3.27 -7.09 -11.73
C GLU A 32 -4.54 -6.49 -12.32
N THR A 33 -5.06 -7.09 -13.39
CA THR A 33 -6.31 -6.64 -14.02
C THR A 33 -7.48 -6.77 -13.06
N GLU A 34 -7.63 -7.91 -12.39
CA GLU A 34 -8.68 -8.16 -11.41
C GLU A 34 -8.64 -7.16 -10.25
N TYR A 35 -7.48 -6.92 -9.66
CA TYR A 35 -7.36 -5.92 -8.59
C TYR A 35 -7.65 -4.50 -9.09
N VAL A 36 -7.14 -4.10 -10.26
CA VAL A 36 -7.43 -2.78 -10.83
C VAL A 36 -8.93 -2.60 -11.08
N GLU A 37 -9.59 -3.64 -11.59
CA GLU A 37 -11.04 -3.66 -11.77
C GLU A 37 -11.76 -3.53 -10.43
N LEU A 38 -11.36 -4.28 -9.39
CA LEU A 38 -11.94 -4.16 -8.05
C LEU A 38 -11.78 -2.76 -7.46
N PHE A 39 -10.56 -2.20 -7.46
CA PHE A 39 -10.30 -0.84 -6.97
C PHE A 39 -11.19 0.21 -7.64
N ASN A 40 -11.37 0.10 -8.97
CA ASN A 40 -12.15 1.05 -9.74
C ASN A 40 -13.67 0.82 -9.61
N TYR A 41 -14.11 -0.44 -9.63
CA TYR A 41 -15.51 -0.83 -9.47
C TYR A 41 -16.03 -0.44 -8.09
N THR A 42 -15.27 -0.72 -7.03
CA THR A 42 -15.66 -0.34 -5.68
C THR A 42 -15.32 1.10 -5.35
N GLN A 43 -14.67 1.83 -6.25
CA GLN A 43 -14.21 3.21 -6.05
C GLN A 43 -13.42 3.35 -4.74
N THR A 44 -12.53 2.39 -4.49
CA THR A 44 -11.71 2.35 -3.27
C THR A 44 -10.96 3.65 -3.10
N ILE A 45 -11.04 4.24 -1.91
CA ILE A 45 -10.56 5.59 -1.62
C ILE A 45 -9.30 5.51 -0.77
N LEU A 46 -8.21 6.11 -1.22
CA LEU A 46 -7.03 6.31 -0.39
C LEU A 46 -7.17 7.61 0.40
N PHE A 47 -7.13 7.52 1.73
CA PHE A 47 -7.14 8.64 2.66
C PHE A 47 -5.76 8.90 3.26
N GLU A 48 -5.47 10.19 3.45
CA GLU A 48 -4.40 10.68 4.33
C GLU A 48 -4.99 10.90 5.73
N LEU A 49 -4.53 10.14 6.72
CA LEU A 49 -4.88 10.34 8.14
C LEU A 49 -3.86 11.26 8.79
N GLU A 50 -2.57 10.94 8.59
CA GLU A 50 -1.43 11.73 9.04
C GLU A 50 -0.45 11.88 7.89
N LYS A 51 -0.14 13.13 7.54
CA LYS A 51 0.75 13.42 6.42
C LYS A 51 2.18 12.98 6.76
N ALA A 52 2.83 12.28 5.83
CA ALA A 52 4.24 11.94 5.94
C ALA A 52 5.12 13.20 5.83
N GLU A 53 6.14 13.29 6.69
CA GLU A 53 7.23 14.24 6.50
C GLU A 53 8.26 13.59 5.58
N ILE A 54 8.36 14.06 4.34
CA ILE A 54 9.23 13.48 3.31
C ILE A 54 10.44 14.40 3.14
N ASN A 55 11.57 14.00 3.70
CA ASN A 55 12.88 14.61 3.55
C ASN A 55 13.99 13.55 3.69
N SER A 56 15.22 13.90 3.34
CA SER A 56 16.37 12.97 3.30
C SER A 56 16.63 12.33 4.68
N ASP A 57 16.51 13.10 5.77
CA ASP A 57 16.67 12.60 7.14
C ASP A 57 15.61 11.55 7.51
N SER A 58 14.33 11.85 7.24
CA SER A 58 13.22 10.94 7.50
C SER A 58 13.35 9.65 6.69
N ILE A 59 13.87 9.73 5.46
CA ILE A 59 14.10 8.57 4.59
C ILE A 59 15.21 7.68 5.16
N LEU A 60 16.31 8.29 5.62
CA LEU A 60 17.39 7.57 6.27
C LEU A 60 16.91 6.90 7.57
N GLN A 61 16.18 7.61 8.43
CA GLN A 61 15.62 7.03 9.66
C GLN A 61 14.67 5.87 9.38
N ASN A 62 13.81 6.01 8.36
CA ASN A 62 12.92 4.94 7.92
C ASN A 62 13.71 3.74 7.40
N LEU A 63 14.78 3.97 6.63
CA LEU A 63 15.65 2.91 6.13
C LEU A 63 16.32 2.16 7.29
N ILE A 64 16.96 2.88 8.22
CA ILE A 64 17.62 2.28 9.39
C ILE A 64 16.64 1.44 10.19
N ARG A 65 15.44 1.95 10.43
CA ARG A 65 14.37 1.25 11.15
C ARG A 65 13.89 0.01 10.38
N ASP A 66 13.73 0.11 9.06
CA ASP A 66 13.16 -0.95 8.23
C ASP A 66 14.18 -2.05 7.87
N VAL A 67 15.49 -1.73 7.80
CA VAL A 67 16.60 -2.65 7.53
C VAL A 67 17.25 -3.18 8.82
N GLY A 68 17.11 -2.46 9.94
CA GLY A 68 17.73 -2.78 11.23
C GLY A 68 19.05 -2.03 11.40
N ALA A 69 19.19 -1.32 12.52
CA ALA A 69 20.41 -0.55 12.80
C ALA A 69 21.65 -1.44 12.95
N GLU A 70 21.46 -2.69 13.35
CA GLU A 70 22.47 -3.73 13.44
C GLU A 70 22.99 -4.21 12.07
N ASN A 71 22.21 -4.00 11.00
CA ASN A 71 22.54 -4.40 9.64
C ASN A 71 23.21 -3.27 8.83
N ILE A 72 23.38 -2.09 9.43
CA ILE A 72 24.04 -0.95 8.80
C ILE A 72 25.30 -0.63 9.63
N PRO A 73 26.50 -0.56 9.02
CA PRO A 73 27.70 -0.18 9.74
C PRO A 73 27.56 1.25 10.30
N LYS A 74 28.36 1.59 11.32
CA LYS A 74 28.31 2.95 11.92
C LYS A 74 28.94 4.02 11.01
N ASP A 75 29.86 3.60 10.17
CA ASP A 75 30.59 4.46 9.25
C ASP A 75 30.00 4.28 7.85
N TYR A 76 29.21 5.26 7.42
CA TYR A 76 28.61 5.32 6.10
C TYR A 76 28.32 6.77 5.72
N SER A 77 28.26 7.01 4.42
CA SER A 77 27.78 8.27 3.86
C SER A 77 26.43 8.04 3.18
N PHE A 78 25.45 8.90 3.47
CA PHE A 78 24.13 8.87 2.84
C PHE A 78 24.01 9.98 1.80
N TYR A 79 23.69 9.60 0.57
CA TYR A 79 23.54 10.52 -0.56
C TYR A 79 22.10 10.55 -1.05
N GLU A 80 21.56 11.75 -1.22
CA GLU A 80 20.35 11.99 -2.01
C GLU A 80 20.77 12.31 -3.45
N LEU A 81 20.52 11.37 -4.36
CA LEU A 81 20.84 11.51 -5.78
C LEU A 81 19.74 12.27 -6.50
N THR A 82 18.49 12.02 -6.11
CA THR A 82 17.31 12.70 -6.63
C THR A 82 16.31 12.89 -5.50
N PRO A 83 15.79 14.12 -5.29
CA PRO A 83 14.88 14.39 -4.20
C PRO A 83 13.58 13.60 -4.34
N ALA A 84 13.03 13.16 -3.21
CA ALA A 84 11.73 12.53 -3.18
C ALA A 84 10.62 13.49 -3.62
N GLU A 85 9.61 12.94 -4.28
CA GLU A 85 8.40 13.69 -4.56
C GLU A 85 7.65 13.93 -3.25
N ASN A 86 7.29 15.18 -2.95
CA ASN A 86 6.49 15.52 -1.78
C ASN A 86 5.00 15.21 -2.02
N LYS A 87 4.72 14.01 -2.52
CA LYS A 87 3.40 13.53 -2.88
C LYS A 87 3.34 12.02 -2.79
N ILE A 88 2.23 11.53 -2.25
CA ILE A 88 1.89 10.10 -2.32
C ILE A 88 1.09 9.83 -3.58
N GLU A 89 1.55 8.87 -4.36
CA GLU A 89 0.90 8.42 -5.59
C GLU A 89 0.29 7.03 -5.39
N GLU A 90 -1.04 6.96 -5.51
CA GLU A 90 -1.78 5.74 -5.20
C GLU A 90 -1.42 4.56 -6.12
N TYR A 91 -1.23 4.79 -7.41
CA TYR A 91 -0.93 3.71 -8.36
C TYR A 91 0.42 3.04 -8.05
N ALA A 92 1.38 3.79 -7.50
CA ALA A 92 2.66 3.24 -7.04
C ALA A 92 2.48 2.38 -5.78
N LEU A 93 1.54 2.74 -4.90
CA LEU A 93 1.18 1.90 -3.75
C LEU A 93 0.48 0.63 -4.19
N VAL A 94 -0.51 0.75 -5.07
CA VAL A 94 -1.25 -0.39 -5.62
C VAL A 94 -0.31 -1.36 -6.34
N SER A 95 0.59 -0.86 -7.17
CA SER A 95 1.64 -1.68 -7.80
C SER A 95 2.45 -2.47 -6.76
N ASN A 96 2.89 -1.83 -5.67
CA ASN A 96 3.64 -2.52 -4.62
C ASN A 96 2.79 -3.55 -3.85
N ILE A 97 1.49 -3.28 -3.65
CA ILE A 97 0.57 -4.21 -2.97
C ILE A 97 0.27 -5.42 -3.87
N ILE A 98 0.08 -5.20 -5.18
CA ILE A 98 -0.34 -6.25 -6.10
C ILE A 98 0.83 -7.11 -6.59
N MET A 99 1.93 -6.48 -7.02
CA MET A 99 3.09 -7.17 -7.60
C MET A 99 3.94 -7.88 -6.53
N GLY A 100 3.69 -7.58 -5.26
CA GLY A 100 4.48 -8.07 -4.14
C GLY A 100 5.73 -7.23 -3.84
N SER A 101 6.33 -7.52 -2.70
CA SER A 101 7.57 -6.87 -2.26
C SER A 101 8.82 -7.31 -3.02
N ASP A 102 8.75 -8.33 -3.87
CA ASP A 102 9.94 -8.86 -4.55
C ASP A 102 10.69 -7.76 -5.28
N ARG A 103 12.01 -7.67 -5.09
CA ARG A 103 12.86 -6.67 -5.76
C ARG A 103 14.01 -7.33 -6.47
N TYR A 104 14.36 -6.74 -7.61
CA TYR A 104 15.59 -7.08 -8.29
C TYR A 104 16.74 -6.34 -7.61
N PHE A 105 17.82 -7.08 -7.47
CA PHE A 105 19.04 -6.72 -6.80
C PHE A 105 20.18 -6.94 -7.78
N TYR A 106 20.86 -5.86 -8.14
CA TYR A 106 22.02 -5.90 -9.03
C TYR A 106 23.30 -5.69 -8.22
N ILE A 107 24.35 -6.41 -8.60
CA ILE A 107 25.70 -6.28 -8.07
C ILE A 107 26.68 -6.20 -9.24
N GLU A 108 27.64 -5.30 -9.12
CA GLU A 108 28.80 -5.16 -9.99
C GLU A 108 30.08 -5.18 -9.15
N LEU A 109 31.03 -6.02 -9.59
CA LEU A 109 32.39 -6.07 -9.09
C LEU A 109 33.29 -5.29 -10.03
N GLN A 110 34.23 -4.52 -9.47
CA GLN A 110 35.21 -3.76 -10.25
C GLN A 110 36.06 -4.64 -11.21
N HIS A 111 36.29 -5.92 -10.85
CA HIS A 111 37.06 -6.86 -11.65
C HIS A 111 36.61 -8.31 -11.38
N PRO A 112 36.84 -9.25 -12.33
CA PRO A 112 36.44 -10.64 -12.18
C PRO A 112 36.98 -11.28 -10.89
N SER A 113 36.10 -11.89 -10.10
CA SER A 113 36.49 -12.51 -8.83
C SER A 113 35.64 -13.74 -8.49
N ASN A 114 36.24 -14.69 -7.77
CA ASN A 114 35.52 -15.82 -7.19
C ASN A 114 34.49 -15.39 -6.13
N LEU A 115 34.56 -14.15 -5.64
CA LEU A 115 33.54 -13.55 -4.76
C LEU A 115 32.13 -13.69 -5.34
N ILE A 116 31.96 -13.59 -6.66
CA ILE A 116 30.64 -13.72 -7.29
C ILE A 116 29.97 -15.05 -6.93
N ASN A 117 30.73 -16.14 -6.77
CA ASN A 117 30.20 -17.45 -6.39
C ASN A 117 29.88 -17.55 -4.90
N ILE A 118 30.56 -16.78 -4.06
CA ILE A 118 30.23 -16.65 -2.63
C ILE A 118 28.93 -15.86 -2.49
N PHE A 119 28.79 -14.77 -3.23
CA PHE A 119 27.61 -13.91 -3.22
C PHE A 119 26.35 -14.68 -3.63
N VAL A 120 26.45 -15.52 -4.68
CA VAL A 120 25.37 -16.43 -5.10
C VAL A 120 24.89 -17.32 -3.95
N LYS A 121 25.82 -17.92 -3.16
CA LYS A 121 25.45 -18.79 -2.04
C LYS A 121 24.75 -18.03 -0.93
N ILE A 122 25.22 -16.82 -0.61
CA ILE A 122 24.60 -15.97 0.42
C ILE A 122 23.18 -15.61 0.00
N ILE A 123 22.99 -15.15 -1.25
CA ILE A 123 21.66 -14.82 -1.79
C ILE A 123 20.72 -16.02 -1.72
N GLN A 124 21.18 -17.22 -2.12
CA GLN A 124 20.38 -18.44 -2.06
C GLN A 124 20.02 -18.85 -0.62
N ASN A 125 20.95 -18.69 0.33
CA ASN A 125 20.69 -18.95 1.75
C ASN A 125 19.65 -17.98 2.32
N GLU A 126 19.63 -16.75 1.82
CA GLU A 126 18.65 -15.70 2.14
C GLU A 126 17.35 -15.82 1.32
N LYS A 127 17.12 -16.99 0.69
CA LYS A 127 15.94 -17.32 -0.12
C LYS A 127 15.77 -16.45 -1.38
N GLY A 128 16.83 -15.78 -1.81
CA GLY A 128 16.88 -15.07 -3.09
C GLY A 128 17.10 -16.02 -4.27
N GLU A 129 16.62 -15.62 -5.44
CA GLU A 129 16.77 -16.34 -6.70
C GLU A 129 17.75 -15.61 -7.60
N VAL A 130 18.82 -16.28 -8.04
CA VAL A 130 19.76 -15.69 -9.01
C VAL A 130 19.18 -15.81 -10.41
N VAL A 131 19.01 -14.66 -11.08
CA VAL A 131 18.44 -14.55 -12.42
C VAL A 131 19.55 -14.58 -13.47
N GLU A 132 20.59 -13.78 -13.29
CA GLU A 132 21.73 -13.68 -14.20
C GLU A 132 23.05 -13.60 -13.42
N LYS A 133 24.11 -14.19 -13.98
CA LYS A 133 25.45 -14.16 -13.41
C LYS A 133 26.52 -14.11 -14.50
N THR A 134 27.45 -13.18 -14.38
CA THR A 134 28.69 -13.13 -15.15
C THR A 134 29.91 -13.22 -14.20
N ALA A 135 31.12 -12.92 -14.71
CA ALA A 135 32.32 -12.90 -13.88
C ALA A 135 32.41 -11.66 -12.97
N THR A 136 31.68 -10.60 -13.31
CA THR A 136 31.69 -9.30 -12.62
C THR A 136 30.31 -8.84 -12.19
N GLU A 137 29.24 -9.37 -12.77
CA GLU A 137 27.88 -8.90 -12.52
C GLU A 137 26.97 -10.02 -12.04
N LEU A 138 25.97 -9.65 -11.24
CA LEU A 138 24.95 -10.55 -10.74
C LEU A 138 23.62 -9.80 -10.68
N VAL A 139 22.56 -10.43 -11.17
CA VAL A 139 21.18 -10.00 -10.95
C VAL A 139 20.47 -11.09 -10.18
N ALA A 140 19.85 -10.74 -9.06
CA ALA A 140 19.05 -11.63 -8.25
C ALA A 140 17.69 -11.01 -7.93
N LYS A 141 16.73 -11.86 -7.60
CA LYS A 141 15.41 -11.51 -7.10
C LYS A 141 15.36 -11.83 -5.61
N MET A 142 15.02 -10.82 -4.81
CA MET A 142 14.94 -10.90 -3.35
C MET A 142 13.49 -10.71 -2.89
N LEU A 143 13.12 -11.27 -1.73
CA LEU A 143 11.76 -11.23 -1.18
C LEU A 143 11.23 -9.82 -0.93
N SER A 144 12.11 -8.90 -0.53
CA SER A 144 11.73 -7.52 -0.26
C SER A 144 12.84 -6.54 -0.63
N LYS A 145 12.46 -5.26 -0.76
CA LYS A 145 13.43 -4.16 -0.90
C LYS A 145 14.40 -4.11 0.27
N ASN A 146 13.92 -4.33 1.49
CA ASN A 146 14.73 -4.21 2.70
C ASN A 146 15.72 -5.38 2.80
N ASP A 147 15.30 -6.59 2.43
CA ASP A 147 16.19 -7.75 2.34
C ASP A 147 17.25 -7.57 1.28
N ALA A 148 16.88 -7.06 0.10
CA ALA A 148 17.84 -6.72 -0.94
C ALA A 148 18.90 -5.72 -0.44
N ILE A 149 18.46 -4.68 0.28
CA ILE A 149 19.39 -3.69 0.85
C ILE A 149 20.28 -4.30 1.91
N ARG A 150 19.73 -5.08 2.84
CA ARG A 150 20.50 -5.76 3.89
C ARG A 150 21.58 -6.68 3.30
N VAL A 151 21.19 -7.57 2.39
CA VAL A 151 22.10 -8.52 1.75
C VAL A 151 23.17 -7.76 0.97
N ALA A 152 22.83 -6.68 0.28
CA ALA A 152 23.83 -5.86 -0.41
C ALA A 152 24.89 -5.30 0.53
N ILE A 153 24.48 -4.77 1.70
CA ILE A 153 25.42 -4.23 2.69
C ILE A 153 26.37 -5.33 3.17
N GLU A 154 25.86 -6.54 3.44
CA GLU A 154 26.70 -7.69 3.80
C GLU A 154 27.72 -8.03 2.71
N LEU A 155 27.27 -8.11 1.45
CA LEU A 155 28.13 -8.44 0.31
C LEU A 155 29.18 -7.36 0.04
N ILE A 156 28.83 -6.08 0.23
CA ILE A 156 29.79 -4.96 0.15
C ILE A 156 30.85 -5.08 1.24
N GLY A 157 30.47 -5.40 2.48
CA GLY A 157 31.41 -5.62 3.58
C GLY A 157 32.42 -6.73 3.28
N ILE A 158 31.94 -7.85 2.72
CA ILE A 158 32.79 -8.97 2.27
C ILE A 158 33.73 -8.51 1.14
N GLY A 159 33.21 -7.81 0.14
CA GLY A 159 34.01 -7.27 -0.97
C GLY A 159 35.12 -6.36 -0.47
N LEU A 160 34.79 -5.39 0.39
CA LEU A 160 35.74 -4.49 1.01
C LEU A 160 36.82 -5.22 1.82
N SER A 161 36.47 -6.29 2.54
CA SER A 161 37.44 -7.10 3.29
C SER A 161 38.46 -7.83 2.41
N GLU A 162 38.07 -8.12 1.16
CA GLU A 162 38.92 -8.74 0.14
C GLU A 162 39.54 -7.70 -0.82
N GLY A 163 39.38 -6.41 -0.54
CA GLY A 163 39.91 -5.32 -1.37
C GLY A 163 39.21 -5.13 -2.72
N ILE A 164 37.98 -5.64 -2.86
CA ILE A 164 37.17 -5.57 -4.09
C ILE A 164 36.02 -4.60 -3.88
N GLN A 165 35.93 -3.58 -4.75
CA GLN A 165 34.82 -2.64 -4.75
C GLN A 165 33.55 -3.30 -5.30
N VAL A 166 32.45 -3.15 -4.57
CA VAL A 166 31.14 -3.71 -4.90
C VAL A 166 30.15 -2.57 -5.02
N ILE A 167 29.61 -2.39 -6.22
CA ILE A 167 28.50 -1.48 -6.47
C ILE A 167 27.25 -2.33 -6.50
N SER A 168 26.17 -1.82 -5.91
CA SER A 168 24.90 -2.51 -5.95
C SER A 168 23.73 -1.56 -6.07
N ALA A 169 22.61 -2.08 -6.55
CA ALA A 169 21.39 -1.31 -6.66
C ALA A 169 20.14 -2.18 -6.59
N VAL A 170 19.06 -1.59 -6.09
CA VAL A 170 17.76 -2.25 -5.96
C VAL A 170 16.73 -1.60 -6.89
N GLY A 171 15.94 -2.42 -7.57
CA GLY A 171 14.95 -2.00 -8.54
C GLY A 171 13.69 -2.88 -8.55
N MET A 172 12.62 -2.38 -9.16
CA MET A 172 11.41 -3.17 -9.42
C MET A 172 11.62 -4.25 -10.47
N THR A 173 12.58 -4.04 -11.38
CA THR A 173 12.98 -4.95 -12.46
C THR A 173 14.50 -5.02 -12.53
N GLY A 174 15.06 -6.06 -13.17
CA GLY A 174 16.50 -6.19 -13.38
C GLY A 174 17.11 -4.98 -14.12
N ALA A 175 16.43 -4.53 -15.18
CA ALA A 175 16.81 -3.33 -15.91
C ALA A 175 16.79 -2.08 -15.01
N ALA A 176 15.76 -1.92 -14.18
CA ALA A 176 15.66 -0.77 -13.28
C ALA A 176 16.71 -0.80 -12.15
N SER A 177 17.20 -1.98 -11.74
CA SER A 177 18.34 -2.07 -10.82
C SER A 177 19.66 -1.70 -11.52
N ILE A 178 19.88 -2.13 -12.76
CA ILE A 178 21.09 -1.81 -13.53
C ILE A 178 21.16 -0.31 -13.84
N GLU A 179 20.07 0.27 -14.36
CA GLU A 179 19.98 1.71 -14.65
C GLU A 179 20.31 2.55 -13.42
N ARG A 180 19.88 2.09 -12.24
CA ARG A 180 20.16 2.76 -10.97
C ARG A 180 21.61 2.64 -10.52
N ALA A 181 22.24 1.50 -10.75
CA ALA A 181 23.68 1.36 -10.53
C ALA A 181 24.48 2.30 -11.44
N ILE A 182 24.09 2.42 -12.71
CA ILE A 182 24.69 3.37 -13.65
C ILE A 182 24.51 4.82 -13.15
N HIS A 183 23.30 5.19 -12.74
CA HIS A 183 23.02 6.53 -12.22
C HIS A 183 23.81 6.82 -10.94
N TYR A 184 23.93 5.84 -10.04
CA TYR A 184 24.79 5.92 -8.86
C TYR A 184 26.25 6.19 -9.25
N THR A 185 26.82 5.41 -10.17
CA THR A 185 28.22 5.58 -10.60
C THR A 185 28.45 6.95 -11.24
N GLN A 186 27.48 7.48 -11.96
CA GLN A 186 27.57 8.82 -12.58
C GLN A 186 27.58 9.97 -11.55
N ASN A 187 26.82 9.84 -10.46
CA ASN A 187 26.66 10.91 -9.47
C ASN A 187 27.65 10.81 -8.30
N VAL A 188 27.95 9.59 -7.85
CA VAL A 188 28.78 9.31 -6.67
C VAL A 188 30.17 8.84 -7.08
N GLY A 189 30.29 8.10 -8.19
CA GLY A 189 31.51 7.43 -8.62
C GLY A 189 31.48 5.92 -8.33
N SER A 190 32.59 5.23 -8.60
CA SER A 190 32.71 3.78 -8.42
C SER A 190 32.97 3.35 -6.96
N PHE A 191 32.44 4.09 -6.00
CA PHE A 191 32.63 3.78 -4.58
C PHE A 191 31.75 2.58 -4.16
N PRO A 192 32.21 1.75 -3.20
CA PRO A 192 31.40 0.65 -2.68
C PRO A 192 30.12 1.15 -2.02
N GLY A 193 28.98 0.65 -2.45
CA GLY A 193 27.71 1.20 -2.01
C GLY A 193 26.48 0.54 -2.60
N ILE A 194 25.33 0.94 -2.08
CA ILE A 194 24.02 0.51 -2.55
C ILE A 194 23.12 1.71 -2.88
N ALA A 195 22.56 1.70 -4.08
CA ALA A 195 21.54 2.65 -4.52
C ALA A 195 20.12 2.06 -4.51
N PHE A 196 19.12 2.85 -4.12
CA PHE A 196 17.73 2.41 -4.01
C PHE A 196 16.74 3.58 -4.17
N THR A 197 15.45 3.26 -4.35
CA THR A 197 14.37 4.25 -4.44
C THR A 197 13.45 4.26 -3.23
N LYS A 198 12.96 5.45 -2.89
CA LYS A 198 11.88 5.63 -1.92
C LYS A 198 11.08 6.89 -2.29
N LEU A 199 9.75 6.74 -2.43
CA LEU A 199 8.82 7.86 -2.70
C LEU A 199 9.22 8.72 -3.92
N GLY A 200 9.60 8.08 -5.03
CA GLY A 200 10.05 8.76 -6.25
C GLY A 200 11.47 9.32 -6.20
N GLY A 201 12.08 9.42 -5.00
CA GLY A 201 13.47 9.83 -4.85
C GLY A 201 14.45 8.66 -4.99
N GLU A 202 15.71 9.00 -5.27
CA GLU A 202 16.83 8.06 -5.40
C GLU A 202 17.92 8.38 -4.38
N TYR A 203 18.39 7.34 -3.70
CA TYR A 203 19.28 7.46 -2.55
C TYR A 203 20.38 6.42 -2.62
N ALA A 204 21.50 6.68 -1.95
CA ALA A 204 22.57 5.72 -1.81
C ALA A 204 23.22 5.71 -0.42
N LEU A 205 23.65 4.52 0.01
CA LEU A 205 24.58 4.33 1.11
C LEU A 205 25.95 3.97 0.54
N VAL A 206 26.98 4.69 0.97
CA VAL A 206 28.38 4.51 0.54
C VAL A 206 29.22 4.13 1.74
N PHE A 207 30.13 3.18 1.54
CA PHE A 207 30.97 2.62 2.59
C PHE A 207 32.45 2.74 2.21
N ASP A 208 33.20 3.47 3.03
CA ASP A 208 34.60 3.83 2.74
C ASP A 208 35.62 2.90 3.41
N SER A 209 35.19 2.06 4.34
CA SER A 209 36.08 1.21 5.15
C SER A 209 35.54 -0.23 5.27
N PRO A 210 36.42 -1.25 5.32
CA PRO A 210 35.98 -2.63 5.57
C PRO A 210 35.23 -2.76 6.89
N PHE A 211 34.12 -3.49 6.88
CA PHE A 211 33.31 -3.75 8.07
C PHE A 211 32.86 -5.21 8.12
N LEU A 212 32.59 -5.67 9.34
CA LEU A 212 32.00 -6.98 9.61
C LEU A 212 30.74 -6.77 10.43
N LEU A 213 29.61 -7.17 9.90
CA LEU A 213 28.36 -7.23 10.67
C LEU A 213 28.47 -8.43 11.62
N LYS A 214 28.35 -8.20 12.94
CA LYS A 214 28.55 -9.24 13.95
C LYS A 214 27.61 -10.43 13.76
N GLU A 215 26.36 -10.13 13.39
CA GLU A 215 25.35 -11.09 12.91
C GLU A 215 24.37 -10.29 12.05
N SER A 216 24.51 -10.31 10.71
CA SER A 216 23.41 -9.80 9.88
C SER A 216 22.24 -10.75 10.07
N ARG A 217 21.11 -10.23 10.52
CA ARG A 217 19.89 -11.01 10.68
C ARG A 217 18.75 -10.23 10.02
N PRO A 218 17.80 -10.92 9.38
CA PRO A 218 16.53 -10.28 9.05
C PRO A 218 16.01 -9.59 10.31
N VAL A 219 15.57 -8.34 10.19
CA VAL A 219 14.87 -7.74 11.32
C VAL A 219 13.61 -8.56 11.54
N ASP A 220 13.34 -8.99 12.78
CA ASP A 220 12.05 -9.55 13.19
C ASP A 220 10.98 -8.43 13.19
N LEU A 221 10.84 -7.71 12.08
CA LEU A 221 9.69 -6.85 11.81
C LEU A 221 8.56 -7.74 11.35
N GLU A 222 7.85 -8.28 12.32
CA GLU A 222 6.64 -9.04 12.08
C GLU A 222 5.55 -8.09 11.54
N ASN A 223 5.02 -8.39 10.36
CA ASN A 223 3.93 -7.61 9.79
C ASN A 223 2.62 -8.17 10.33
N TYR A 224 1.96 -7.43 11.22
CA TYR A 224 0.70 -7.84 11.80
C TYR A 224 -0.47 -7.15 11.12
N LEU A 225 -1.53 -7.93 10.89
CA LEU A 225 -2.85 -7.44 10.52
C LEU A 225 -3.80 -7.74 11.67
N PHE A 226 -4.47 -6.72 12.16
CA PHE A 226 -5.62 -6.86 13.05
C PHE A 226 -6.87 -6.52 12.26
N ILE A 227 -7.88 -7.39 12.29
CA ILE A 227 -9.20 -7.17 11.68
C ILE A 227 -10.25 -7.31 12.77
N ASP A 228 -11.27 -6.45 12.73
CA ASP A 228 -12.43 -6.55 13.59
C ASP A 228 -13.69 -6.09 12.86
N LEU A 229 -14.80 -6.77 13.09
CA LEU A 229 -16.08 -6.52 12.45
C LEU A 229 -16.81 -5.35 13.12
N ILE A 230 -17.13 -4.32 12.34
CA ILE A 230 -17.85 -3.16 12.84
C ILE A 230 -19.32 -3.52 13.11
N ASN A 231 -19.78 -3.28 14.34
CA ASN A 231 -21.14 -3.57 14.79
C ASN A 231 -21.54 -5.05 14.63
N SER A 232 -20.63 -5.97 14.95
CA SER A 232 -20.85 -7.42 14.91
C SER A 232 -22.16 -7.87 15.57
N THR A 233 -22.51 -7.32 16.74
CA THR A 233 -23.79 -7.60 17.43
C THR A 233 -25.00 -7.36 16.53
N LYS A 234 -25.05 -6.20 15.85
CA LYS A 234 -26.16 -5.85 14.95
C LYS A 234 -26.17 -6.73 13.70
N PHE A 235 -25.00 -7.15 13.23
CA PHE A 235 -24.90 -8.11 12.13
C PHE A 235 -25.50 -9.46 12.55
N ILE A 236 -25.11 -9.99 13.71
CA ILE A 236 -25.64 -11.25 14.25
C ILE A 236 -27.16 -11.17 14.42
N ASP A 237 -27.69 -10.07 14.96
CA ASP A 237 -29.14 -9.90 15.15
C ASP A 237 -29.93 -9.96 13.83
N LYS A 238 -29.34 -9.45 12.73
CA LYS A 238 -29.99 -9.40 11.42
C LYS A 238 -29.87 -10.73 10.64
N ASN A 239 -28.71 -11.35 10.74
CA ASN A 239 -28.25 -12.38 9.79
C ASN A 239 -28.05 -13.76 10.46
N GLY A 240 -27.99 -13.79 11.79
CA GLY A 240 -27.69 -14.98 12.58
C GLY A 240 -26.19 -15.24 12.75
N ARG A 241 -25.84 -15.98 13.82
CA ARG A 241 -24.45 -16.29 14.17
C ARG A 241 -23.74 -17.14 13.11
N ASN A 242 -24.46 -18.00 12.41
CA ASN A 242 -23.87 -18.86 11.38
C ASN A 242 -23.30 -18.03 10.22
N GLN A 243 -24.01 -16.98 9.80
CA GLN A 243 -23.50 -16.08 8.74
C GLN A 243 -22.25 -15.32 9.19
N LEU A 244 -22.11 -15.00 10.48
CA LEU A 244 -20.86 -14.45 11.01
C LEU A 244 -19.72 -15.46 10.88
N VAL A 245 -19.95 -16.72 11.27
CA VAL A 245 -18.95 -17.79 11.15
C VAL A 245 -18.51 -17.99 9.70
N ASP A 246 -19.46 -18.04 8.76
CA ASP A 246 -19.17 -18.19 7.33
C ASP A 246 -18.36 -17.01 6.79
N LEU A 247 -18.74 -15.77 7.15
CA LEU A 247 -18.01 -14.56 6.79
C LEU A 247 -16.57 -14.61 7.31
N MET A 248 -16.40 -14.91 8.59
CA MET A 248 -15.08 -14.92 9.22
C MET A 248 -14.21 -16.06 8.69
N ASN A 249 -14.79 -17.23 8.38
CA ASN A 249 -14.08 -18.32 7.73
C ASN A 249 -13.63 -17.95 6.30
N GLY A 250 -14.42 -17.19 5.56
CA GLY A 250 -14.02 -16.64 4.27
C GLY A 250 -12.81 -15.70 4.40
N ILE A 251 -12.87 -14.76 5.36
CA ILE A 251 -11.74 -13.86 5.69
C ILE A 251 -10.49 -14.65 6.07
N LYS A 252 -10.64 -15.66 6.93
CA LYS A 252 -9.54 -16.55 7.32
C LYS A 252 -8.90 -17.23 6.11
N ASN A 253 -9.69 -17.70 5.15
CA ASN A 253 -9.16 -18.36 3.95
C ASN A 253 -8.32 -17.42 3.08
N PHE A 254 -8.73 -16.15 2.92
CA PHE A 254 -7.91 -15.15 2.23
C PHE A 254 -6.57 -14.91 2.94
N ILE A 255 -6.60 -14.82 4.27
CA ILE A 255 -5.40 -14.64 5.09
C ILE A 255 -4.42 -15.80 4.94
N GLU A 256 -4.88 -17.04 5.16
CA GLU A 256 -4.01 -18.22 5.20
C GLU A 256 -3.60 -18.71 3.80
N THR A 257 -4.56 -18.81 2.88
CA THR A 257 -4.35 -19.49 1.59
C THR A 257 -3.80 -18.56 0.51
N GLU A 258 -4.33 -17.35 0.42
CA GLU A 258 -3.98 -16.42 -0.67
C GLU A 258 -2.81 -15.51 -0.31
N CYS A 259 -2.73 -15.08 0.95
CA CYS A 259 -1.71 -14.14 1.41
C CYS A 259 -0.61 -14.78 2.28
N GLY A 260 -0.71 -16.07 2.60
CA GLY A 260 0.30 -16.80 3.38
C GLY A 260 0.48 -16.29 4.81
N GLY A 261 -0.57 -15.70 5.38
CA GLY A 261 -0.59 -15.22 6.76
C GLY A 261 -0.77 -16.35 7.77
N GLU A 262 -0.09 -16.24 8.91
CA GLU A 262 -0.22 -17.15 10.04
C GLU A 262 -1.16 -16.54 11.08
N LEU A 263 -2.26 -17.21 11.39
CA LEU A 263 -3.18 -16.77 12.46
C LEU A 263 -2.56 -16.97 13.83
N GLU A 264 -2.42 -15.88 14.60
CA GLU A 264 -1.96 -15.94 15.99
C GLU A 264 -3.12 -15.84 17.00
N GLY A 265 -4.24 -15.24 16.58
CA GLY A 265 -5.42 -15.11 17.42
C GLY A 265 -6.68 -15.08 16.57
N TYR A 266 -7.44 -16.15 16.71
CA TYR A 266 -8.82 -16.25 16.26
C TYR A 266 -9.54 -17.22 17.17
N ARG A 267 -10.71 -16.83 17.67
CA ARG A 267 -11.63 -17.75 18.31
C ARG A 267 -12.72 -18.08 17.31
N GLU A 268 -12.95 -19.36 17.05
CA GLU A 268 -14.03 -19.80 16.15
C GLU A 268 -15.38 -19.17 16.58
N GLY A 269 -15.99 -18.43 15.66
CA GLY A 269 -17.22 -17.68 15.91
C GLY A 269 -17.05 -16.39 16.75
N GLY A 270 -15.83 -15.85 16.81
CA GLY A 270 -15.51 -14.47 17.18
C GLY A 270 -15.58 -13.52 15.97
N ASP A 271 -15.41 -12.23 16.23
CA ASP A 271 -15.53 -11.12 15.27
C ASP A 271 -14.20 -10.41 14.95
N ASP A 272 -13.10 -10.87 15.54
CA ASP A 272 -11.76 -10.34 15.34
C ASP A 272 -10.73 -11.39 14.89
N PHE A 273 -9.68 -10.92 14.22
CA PHE A 273 -8.51 -11.69 13.83
C PHE A 273 -7.24 -10.93 14.15
N ILE A 274 -6.20 -11.69 14.51
CA ILE A 274 -4.82 -11.21 14.43
C ILE A 274 -3.95 -12.24 13.70
N ALA A 275 -3.25 -11.75 12.68
CA ALA A 275 -2.46 -12.55 11.76
C ALA A 275 -1.10 -11.92 11.53
N ARG A 276 -0.08 -12.77 11.37
CA ARG A 276 1.30 -12.40 11.05
C ARG A 276 1.58 -12.69 9.58
N PHE A 277 2.28 -11.80 8.90
CA PHE A 277 2.58 -11.89 7.47
C PHE A 277 4.08 -11.78 7.19
N PRO A 278 4.56 -12.42 6.11
CA PRO A 278 5.94 -12.29 5.65
C PRO A 278 6.32 -10.86 5.23
N SER A 279 5.37 -10.12 4.66
CA SER A 279 5.59 -8.77 4.16
C SER A 279 4.40 -7.85 4.45
N LYS A 280 4.67 -6.55 4.41
CA LYS A 280 3.67 -5.51 4.65
C LYS A 280 2.62 -5.42 3.53
N ASP A 281 3.04 -5.59 2.29
CA ASP A 281 2.16 -5.61 1.12
C ASP A 281 1.15 -6.75 1.20
N LEU A 282 1.57 -7.95 1.62
CA LEU A 282 0.67 -9.09 1.85
C LEU A 282 -0.33 -8.80 2.98
N ALA A 283 0.11 -8.18 4.08
CA ALA A 283 -0.79 -7.79 5.16
C ALA A 283 -1.84 -6.74 4.70
N ILE A 284 -1.43 -5.76 3.89
CA ILE A 284 -2.35 -4.75 3.34
C ILE A 284 -3.32 -5.40 2.34
N ARG A 285 -2.83 -6.28 1.45
CA ARG A 285 -3.64 -7.04 0.49
C ARG A 285 -4.70 -7.87 1.22
N ALA A 286 -4.31 -8.66 2.20
CA ALA A 286 -5.25 -9.44 3.01
C ALA A 286 -6.31 -8.56 3.70
N GLY A 287 -5.92 -7.38 4.18
CA GLY A 287 -6.86 -6.40 4.75
C GLY A 287 -7.86 -5.86 3.72
N LEU A 288 -7.43 -5.60 2.48
CA LEU A 288 -8.30 -5.14 1.39
C LEU A 288 -9.26 -6.25 0.94
N ASP A 289 -8.76 -7.46 0.73
CA ASP A 289 -9.56 -8.62 0.30
C ASP A 289 -10.61 -8.97 1.36
N ALA A 290 -10.22 -8.96 2.64
CA ALA A 290 -11.15 -9.13 3.76
C ALA A 290 -12.22 -8.02 3.79
N ALA A 291 -11.85 -6.77 3.50
CA ALA A 291 -12.78 -5.65 3.54
C ALA A 291 -13.75 -5.67 2.33
N TRP A 292 -13.29 -6.06 1.14
CA TRP A 292 -14.16 -6.26 -0.02
C TRP A 292 -15.15 -7.40 0.21
N PHE A 293 -14.65 -8.54 0.70
CA PHE A 293 -15.47 -9.70 1.00
C PHE A 293 -16.50 -9.40 2.10
N ALA A 294 -16.10 -8.69 3.15
CA ALA A 294 -17.03 -8.26 4.20
C ALA A 294 -18.14 -7.36 3.65
N LEU A 295 -17.79 -6.42 2.75
CA LEU A 295 -18.77 -5.52 2.15
C LEU A 295 -19.79 -6.27 1.27
N ASP A 296 -19.33 -7.22 0.46
CA ASP A 296 -20.21 -8.06 -0.38
C ASP A 296 -21.20 -8.88 0.46
N ASN A 297 -20.78 -9.27 1.66
CA ASN A 297 -21.62 -9.97 2.64
C ASN A 297 -22.41 -9.02 3.57
N GLY A 298 -22.49 -7.72 3.24
CA GLY A 298 -23.29 -6.73 3.97
C GLY A 298 -22.71 -6.33 5.34
N ALA A 299 -21.42 -6.56 5.55
CA ALA A 299 -20.69 -6.18 6.75
C ALA A 299 -19.62 -5.11 6.45
N LYS A 300 -18.96 -4.62 7.49
CA LYS A 300 -17.82 -3.69 7.38
C LYS A 300 -16.79 -4.09 8.42
N ILE A 301 -15.52 -3.95 8.07
CA ILE A 301 -14.43 -4.22 8.99
C ILE A 301 -13.60 -2.97 9.26
N ARG A 302 -12.97 -2.94 10.42
CA ARG A 302 -11.80 -2.10 10.68
C ARG A 302 -10.58 -2.99 10.63
N ALA A 303 -9.55 -2.54 9.93
CA ALA A 303 -8.32 -3.26 9.80
C ALA A 303 -7.13 -2.32 10.05
N GLY A 304 -6.11 -2.83 10.72
CA GLY A 304 -4.87 -2.11 11.01
C GLY A 304 -3.67 -2.99 10.74
N VAL A 305 -2.74 -2.49 9.93
CA VAL A 305 -1.46 -3.16 9.66
C VAL A 305 -0.38 -2.50 10.51
N GLY A 306 0.38 -3.25 11.30
CA GLY A 306 1.42 -2.74 12.21
C GLY A 306 2.65 -3.66 12.28
N ARG A 307 3.72 -3.21 12.95
CA ARG A 307 4.93 -4.01 13.23
C ARG A 307 4.81 -4.86 14.49
N SER A 308 3.75 -4.65 15.25
CA SER A 308 3.42 -5.43 16.43
C SER A 308 1.91 -5.62 16.51
N ARG A 309 1.49 -6.61 17.27
CA ARG A 309 0.08 -6.87 17.57
C ARG A 309 -0.64 -5.64 18.13
N ARG A 310 0.01 -4.95 19.06
CA ARG A 310 -0.52 -3.74 19.69
C ARG A 310 -0.69 -2.64 18.66
N GLU A 311 0.33 -2.38 17.85
CA GLU A 311 0.29 -1.31 16.85
C GLU A 311 -0.77 -1.57 15.77
N ALA A 312 -0.92 -2.82 15.32
CA ALA A 312 -1.99 -3.22 14.41
C ALA A 312 -3.39 -2.96 15.01
N GLY A 313 -3.59 -3.34 16.28
CA GLY A 313 -4.84 -3.09 17.00
C GLY A 313 -5.13 -1.59 17.22
N GLU A 314 -4.13 -0.81 17.62
CA GLU A 314 -4.27 0.65 17.78
C GLU A 314 -4.67 1.30 16.45
N ARG A 315 -4.04 0.92 15.34
CA ARG A 315 -4.38 1.42 14.00
C ARG A 315 -5.81 1.06 13.57
N ALA A 316 -6.25 -0.16 13.86
CA ALA A 316 -7.64 -0.57 13.59
C ALA A 316 -8.65 0.22 14.44
N GLN A 317 -8.31 0.54 15.70
CA GLN A 317 -9.19 1.32 16.59
C GLN A 317 -9.25 2.80 16.24
N LEU A 318 -8.27 3.36 15.51
CA LEU A 318 -8.34 4.76 15.04
C LEU A 318 -9.62 5.06 14.27
N VAL A 319 -10.19 4.05 13.59
CA VAL A 319 -11.45 4.15 12.85
C VAL A 319 -12.60 4.67 13.72
N ASP A 320 -12.64 4.29 15.00
CA ASP A 320 -13.70 4.70 15.94
C ASP A 320 -13.60 6.17 16.35
N SER A 321 -12.39 6.73 16.32
CA SER A 321 -12.15 8.13 16.67
C SER A 321 -12.61 9.09 15.56
N LEU A 322 -12.89 8.57 14.35
CA LEU A 322 -13.25 9.37 13.20
C LEU A 322 -14.72 9.80 13.25
N LYS A 323 -14.95 11.11 13.26
CA LYS A 323 -16.29 11.74 13.23
C LYS A 323 -16.92 11.69 11.83
N SER A 324 -17.04 10.49 11.26
CA SER A 324 -17.69 10.25 9.98
C SER A 324 -19.22 10.22 10.11
N THR A 325 -19.94 10.54 9.03
CA THR A 325 -21.43 10.49 9.04
C THR A 325 -21.99 9.06 9.06
N ALA A 326 -21.17 8.07 8.70
CA ALA A 326 -21.51 6.65 8.71
C ALA A 326 -20.23 5.82 8.93
N PRO A 327 -20.33 4.61 9.52
CA PRO A 327 -19.16 3.76 9.75
C PRO A 327 -18.38 3.50 8.46
N LEU A 328 -17.06 3.67 8.51
CA LEU A 328 -16.15 3.48 7.38
C LEU A 328 -15.45 2.13 7.49
N SER A 329 -15.29 1.44 6.37
CA SER A 329 -14.51 0.19 6.32
C SER A 329 -13.09 0.55 5.94
N LEU A 330 -12.19 0.68 6.92
CA LEU A 330 -10.83 1.20 6.72
C LEU A 330 -9.77 0.13 6.93
N VAL A 331 -8.78 0.10 6.04
CA VAL A 331 -7.51 -0.63 6.19
C VAL A 331 -6.42 0.39 6.43
N VAL A 332 -5.98 0.54 7.67
CA VAL A 332 -5.05 1.57 8.12
C VAL A 332 -3.61 1.04 8.12
N PHE A 333 -2.68 1.78 7.51
CA PHE A 333 -1.28 1.39 7.41
C PHE A 333 -0.36 2.61 7.40
N GLU A 334 0.87 2.42 7.86
CA GLU A 334 1.92 3.44 7.77
C GLU A 334 2.51 3.47 6.36
N LEU A 335 2.95 4.64 5.90
CA LEU A 335 3.80 4.78 4.73
C LEU A 335 4.84 5.85 5.00
N ALA A 336 6.12 5.48 4.88
CA ALA A 336 7.25 6.25 5.41
C ALA A 336 7.10 6.49 6.92
N ASN A 337 6.62 7.67 7.30
CA ASN A 337 6.32 8.10 8.67
C ASN A 337 4.91 8.71 8.80
N GLY A 338 4.11 8.66 7.73
CA GLY A 338 2.71 9.09 7.76
C GLY A 338 1.76 7.89 7.90
N LEU A 339 0.48 8.19 8.16
CA LEU A 339 -0.57 7.20 8.32
C LEU A 339 -1.64 7.39 7.25
N TYR A 340 -1.97 6.29 6.57
CA TYR A 340 -2.89 6.27 5.44
C TYR A 340 -3.92 5.18 5.63
N ALA A 341 -5.04 5.29 4.94
CA ALA A 341 -6.08 4.27 4.99
C ALA A 341 -6.73 4.07 3.63
N TYR A 342 -6.89 2.81 3.22
CA TYR A 342 -7.84 2.48 2.17
C TYR A 342 -9.23 2.35 2.76
N ASN A 343 -10.21 2.98 2.13
CA ASN A 343 -11.62 2.85 2.44
C ASN A 343 -12.34 2.16 1.30
N ILE A 344 -13.15 1.16 1.63
CA ILE A 344 -14.08 0.57 0.68
C ILE A 344 -15.44 1.22 0.92
N PRO A 345 -15.86 2.17 0.07
CA PRO A 345 -17.08 2.93 0.30
C PRO A 345 -18.33 2.05 0.20
N SER A 346 -19.36 2.41 0.95
CA SER A 346 -20.67 1.75 0.83
C SER A 346 -21.32 2.00 -0.53
N GLU A 347 -22.29 1.16 -0.90
CA GLU A 347 -23.06 1.30 -2.15
C GLU A 347 -23.57 2.71 -2.37
N PHE A 348 -24.19 3.32 -1.37
CA PHE A 348 -24.68 4.69 -1.44
C PHE A 348 -23.58 5.70 -1.84
N THR A 349 -22.42 5.61 -1.20
CA THR A 349 -21.27 6.50 -1.49
C THR A 349 -20.73 6.24 -2.89
N ARG A 350 -20.69 4.97 -3.32
CA ARG A 350 -20.28 4.58 -4.67
C ARG A 350 -21.22 5.18 -5.72
N THR A 351 -22.53 5.03 -5.54
CA THR A 351 -23.53 5.61 -6.43
C THR A 351 -23.38 7.13 -6.52
N LEU A 352 -23.15 7.81 -5.39
CA LEU A 352 -22.95 9.26 -5.38
C LEU A 352 -21.70 9.68 -6.18
N ILE A 353 -20.57 9.01 -5.96
CA ILE A 353 -19.33 9.29 -6.71
C ILE A 353 -19.54 8.99 -8.20
N ASN A 354 -20.13 7.86 -8.56
CA ASN A 354 -20.41 7.50 -9.95
C ASN A 354 -21.30 8.53 -10.67
N LEU A 355 -22.34 9.02 -9.98
CA LEU A 355 -23.24 10.05 -10.51
C LEU A 355 -22.47 11.35 -10.85
N ILE A 356 -21.49 11.72 -10.02
CA ILE A 356 -20.69 12.93 -10.18
C ILE A 356 -19.62 12.77 -11.27
N GLU A 357 -19.00 11.59 -11.35
CA GLU A 357 -17.83 11.39 -12.22
C GLU A 357 -18.24 10.97 -13.63
N ASN A 358 -19.18 10.04 -13.74
CA ASN A 358 -19.53 9.38 -15.00
C ASN A 358 -20.90 9.81 -15.55
N GLU A 359 -21.87 10.14 -14.69
CA GLU A 359 -23.24 10.47 -15.12
C GLU A 359 -23.58 11.98 -15.03
N LYS A 360 -22.59 12.85 -15.25
CA LYS A 360 -22.75 14.32 -15.20
C LYS A 360 -23.93 14.83 -16.01
N ALA A 361 -24.18 14.23 -17.18
CA ALA A 361 -25.31 14.58 -18.04
C ALA A 361 -26.66 14.27 -17.38
N LYS A 362 -26.80 13.13 -16.66
CA LYS A 362 -28.00 12.82 -15.89
C LYS A 362 -28.20 13.84 -14.77
N LEU A 363 -27.13 14.20 -14.05
CA LEU A 363 -27.19 15.19 -12.96
C LEU A 363 -27.58 16.59 -13.46
N ILE A 364 -27.01 17.04 -14.58
CA ILE A 364 -27.39 18.31 -15.23
C ILE A 364 -28.85 18.24 -15.71
N GLY A 365 -29.28 17.12 -16.29
CA GLY A 365 -30.66 16.91 -16.74
C GLY A 365 -31.66 16.99 -15.60
N VAL A 366 -31.39 16.30 -14.48
CA VAL A 366 -32.19 16.36 -13.26
C VAL A 366 -32.25 17.79 -12.72
N PHE A 367 -31.10 18.48 -12.64
CA PHE A 367 -31.05 19.85 -12.17
C PHE A 367 -31.87 20.80 -13.06
N ALA A 368 -31.68 20.72 -14.38
CA ALA A 368 -32.41 21.55 -15.34
C ALA A 368 -33.91 21.28 -15.28
N PHE A 369 -34.32 20.01 -15.17
CA PHE A 369 -35.72 19.63 -15.01
C PHE A 369 -36.32 20.22 -13.75
N VAL A 370 -35.71 19.99 -12.58
CA VAL A 370 -36.19 20.51 -11.30
C VAL A 370 -36.23 22.04 -11.34
N PHE A 371 -35.21 22.69 -11.91
CA PHE A 371 -35.15 24.14 -12.04
C PHE A 371 -36.27 24.70 -12.91
N ILE A 372 -36.43 24.18 -14.13
CA ILE A 372 -37.48 24.61 -15.06
C ILE A 372 -38.87 24.36 -14.47
N PHE A 373 -39.10 23.17 -13.89
CA PHE A 373 -40.36 22.83 -13.25
C PHE A 373 -40.67 23.76 -12.09
N THR A 374 -39.71 23.99 -11.19
CA THR A 374 -39.86 24.91 -10.05
C THR A 374 -40.14 26.34 -10.51
N PHE A 375 -39.42 26.80 -11.54
CA PHE A 375 -39.60 28.13 -12.11
C PHE A 375 -41.00 28.31 -12.72
N LEU A 376 -41.46 27.35 -13.53
CA LEU A 376 -42.79 27.38 -14.13
C LEU A 376 -43.89 27.33 -13.06
N MET A 377 -43.78 26.46 -12.07
CA MET A 377 -44.74 26.39 -10.97
C MET A 377 -44.76 27.67 -10.15
N SER A 378 -43.61 28.33 -9.96
CA SER A 378 -43.53 29.62 -9.29
C SER A 378 -44.20 30.74 -10.10
N ILE A 379 -44.01 30.81 -11.43
CA ILE A 379 -44.67 31.79 -12.29
C ILE A 379 -46.20 31.61 -12.28
N LEU A 380 -46.67 30.36 -12.25
CA LEU A 380 -48.09 30.02 -12.24
C LEU A 380 -48.75 30.23 -10.85
N GLY A 381 -48.03 30.74 -9.85
CA GLY A 381 -48.54 30.93 -8.49
C GLY A 381 -48.68 29.64 -7.68
N LEU A 382 -48.17 28.51 -8.18
CA LEU A 382 -48.23 27.18 -7.59
C LEU A 382 -46.88 26.75 -7.00
N GLY A 383 -46.04 27.69 -6.60
CA GLY A 383 -44.66 27.43 -6.15
C GLY A 383 -44.55 26.41 -5.01
N VAL A 384 -45.58 26.28 -4.16
CA VAL A 384 -45.64 25.27 -3.09
C VAL A 384 -45.57 23.84 -3.63
N PHE A 385 -46.04 23.57 -4.85
CA PHE A 385 -46.01 22.24 -5.47
C PHE A 385 -44.68 21.91 -6.15
N SER A 386 -43.67 22.78 -6.08
CA SER A 386 -42.36 22.54 -6.70
C SER A 386 -41.65 21.29 -6.13
N PHE A 387 -41.97 20.88 -4.89
CA PHE A 387 -41.45 19.63 -4.32
C PHE A 387 -41.88 18.38 -5.10
N VAL A 388 -43.00 18.43 -5.84
CA VAL A 388 -43.43 17.32 -6.70
C VAL A 388 -42.42 17.08 -7.82
N GLY A 389 -41.84 18.15 -8.38
CA GLY A 389 -40.76 18.04 -9.36
C GLY A 389 -39.52 17.35 -8.78
N VAL A 390 -39.20 17.61 -7.50
CA VAL A 390 -38.12 16.92 -6.78
C VAL A 390 -38.44 15.44 -6.59
N LEU A 391 -39.67 15.09 -6.23
CA LEU A 391 -40.10 13.68 -6.07
C LEU A 391 -40.06 12.91 -7.40
N ILE A 392 -40.50 13.53 -8.50
CA ILE A 392 -40.42 12.92 -9.84
C ILE A 392 -38.96 12.73 -10.25
N ALA A 393 -38.10 13.72 -10.01
CA ALA A 393 -36.68 13.61 -10.28
C ALA A 393 -36.01 12.50 -9.45
N LEU A 394 -36.37 12.35 -8.18
CA LEU A 394 -35.91 11.25 -7.34
C LEU A 394 -36.40 9.90 -7.87
N ALA A 395 -37.68 9.77 -8.21
CA ALA A 395 -38.23 8.54 -8.78
C ALA A 395 -37.54 8.15 -10.09
N TYR A 396 -37.28 9.12 -10.98
CA TYR A 396 -36.51 8.89 -12.20
C TYR A 396 -35.09 8.41 -11.89
N ALA A 397 -34.39 9.06 -10.94
CA ALA A 397 -33.05 8.67 -10.53
C ALA A 397 -32.97 7.30 -9.81
N PHE A 398 -34.10 6.78 -9.31
CA PHE A 398 -34.19 5.45 -8.71
C PHE A 398 -34.50 4.33 -9.73
N ILE A 399 -35.07 4.68 -10.89
CA ILE A 399 -35.55 3.72 -11.91
C ILE A 399 -34.58 3.64 -13.11
N ALA A 400 -33.86 4.71 -13.41
CA ALA A 400 -32.91 4.85 -14.52
C ALA A 400 -31.45 4.86 -14.05
#